data_AF-A0A424YC08-F1
#
_entry.id   AF-A0A424YC08-F1
#
_cell.length_a   1.000
_cell.length_b   1.000
_cell.length_c   1.000
_cell.angle_alpha   90.00
_cell.angle_beta   90.00
_cell.angle_gamma   90.00
#
_symmetry.space_group_name_H-M   'P 1'
#
loop_
_entity.id
_entity.type
_entity.pdbx_description
1 polymer ?
#
loop_
_entity_poly.entity_id
_entity_poly.type
_entity_poly.pdbx_seq_one_letter_code
_entity_poly.pdbx_strand_id
1 'polypeptide(L)'
;MSKIKKILILILVSVILLTFFTGRFFREEAEPPPIEEEEEEIEEEEDEEEEEEEVIKVEKVNPITVVINNHSSARPQSGLQQASRIYEFLVEGGMTRFLAVYDTPSNEDYTIGPVRSLRPYLGVKAAEHGGIVAHSGYSHRTREMIRGLGLKEIVSSKYLWRDSSRRAPHNLYTSIDKLHNYLGDDLQVEKNEIIPQELALSGERGQSIRVEYSNSMAVEMIRDFYQRHQAELIESFPTGAKDLLRKMFIQ
;
A
#
# COMPACT_ATOMS: atom_id res chain seq x y z
N MET A 1 9.43 -30.74 90.05
CA MET A 1 7.96 -30.81 89.88
C MET A 1 7.54 -32.27 89.68
N SER A 2 6.66 -32.81 90.52
CA SER A 2 6.18 -34.20 90.39
C SER A 2 5.45 -34.40 89.06
N LYS A 3 5.47 -35.61 88.50
CA LYS A 3 4.82 -35.95 87.20
C LYS A 3 3.38 -35.43 87.11
N ILE A 4 2.67 -35.39 88.24
CA ILE A 4 1.30 -34.86 88.38
C ILE A 4 1.22 -33.37 88.04
N LYS A 5 2.17 -32.53 88.49
CA LYS A 5 2.17 -31.08 88.18
C LYS A 5 2.37 -30.78 86.69
N LYS A 6 3.10 -31.63 85.96
CA LYS A 6 3.29 -31.46 84.51
C LYS A 6 2.03 -31.82 83.72
N ILE A 7 1.31 -32.87 84.14
CA ILE A 7 0.03 -33.28 83.53
C ILE A 7 -1.04 -32.21 83.77
N LEU A 8 -1.11 -31.64 84.97
CA LEU A 8 -2.03 -30.55 85.30
C LEU A 8 -1.80 -29.29 84.46
N ILE A 9 -0.54 -28.93 84.18
CA ILE A 9 -0.21 -27.79 83.32
C ILE A 9 -0.61 -28.06 81.87
N LEU A 10 -0.41 -29.28 81.36
CA LEU A 10 -0.82 -29.66 80.00
C LEU A 10 -2.34 -29.63 79.81
N ILE A 11 -3.10 -30.09 80.80
CA ILE A 11 -4.57 -29.99 80.79
C ILE A 11 -5.02 -28.53 80.86
N LEU A 12 -4.37 -27.71 81.69
CA LEU A 12 -4.71 -26.29 81.79
C LEU A 12 -4.45 -25.55 80.46
N VAL A 13 -3.35 -25.85 79.78
CA VAL A 13 -3.03 -25.27 78.47
C VAL A 13 -4.00 -25.77 77.38
N SER A 14 -4.44 -27.03 77.41
CA SER A 14 -5.43 -27.52 76.43
C SER A 14 -6.83 -26.93 76.64
N VAL A 15 -7.23 -26.69 77.90
CA VAL A 15 -8.50 -26.02 78.22
C VAL A 15 -8.48 -24.56 77.75
N ILE A 16 -7.36 -23.86 77.93
CA ILE A 16 -7.20 -22.47 77.44
C ILE A 16 -7.19 -22.40 75.90
N LEU A 17 -6.63 -23.39 75.21
CA LEU A 17 -6.66 -23.47 73.74
C LEU A 17 -8.06 -23.80 73.21
N LEU A 18 -8.85 -24.62 73.92
CA LEU A 18 -10.24 -24.93 73.57
C LEU A 18 -11.21 -23.76 73.78
N THR A 19 -10.99 -22.91 74.80
CA THR A 19 -11.78 -21.69 75.00
C THR A 19 -11.44 -20.58 74.01
N PHE A 20 -10.20 -20.51 73.52
CA PHE A 20 -9.82 -19.61 72.42
C PHE A 20 -10.40 -20.02 71.06
N PHE A 21 -10.64 -21.32 70.83
CA PHE A 21 -11.18 -21.81 69.55
C PHE A 21 -12.72 -21.74 69.48
N THR A 22 -13.41 -21.79 70.62
CA THR A 22 -14.88 -21.68 70.69
C THR A 22 -15.38 -20.24 70.84
N GLY A 23 -14.54 -19.31 71.30
CA GLY A 23 -14.85 -17.88 71.42
C GLY A 23 -14.78 -17.07 70.13
N ARG A 24 -14.54 -17.70 68.97
CA ARG A 24 -14.45 -17.02 67.66
C ARG A 24 -15.55 -17.41 66.66
N PHE A 25 -16.57 -18.18 67.08
CA PHE A 25 -17.54 -18.78 66.15
C PHE A 25 -19.03 -18.56 66.47
N PHE A 26 -19.38 -17.57 67.29
CA PHE A 26 -20.74 -17.03 67.35
C PHE A 26 -20.69 -15.51 67.55
N ARG A 27 -20.70 -14.76 66.45
CA ARG A 27 -21.20 -13.39 66.44
C ARG A 27 -22.38 -13.39 65.49
N GLU A 28 -23.53 -13.12 66.09
CA GLU A 28 -24.83 -12.84 65.49
C GLU A 28 -24.67 -12.04 64.20
N GLU A 29 -25.21 -12.60 63.12
CA GLU A 29 -25.23 -12.00 61.80
C GLU A 29 -26.19 -10.80 61.88
N ALA A 30 -25.64 -9.63 62.18
CA ALA A 30 -26.36 -8.38 62.12
C ALA A 30 -26.69 -8.12 60.65
N GLU A 31 -27.97 -8.04 60.32
CA GLU A 31 -28.42 -7.56 59.02
C GLU A 31 -27.76 -6.20 58.75
N PRO A 32 -27.11 -6.00 57.60
CA PRO A 32 -26.55 -4.70 57.27
C PRO A 32 -27.69 -3.67 57.24
N PRO A 33 -27.45 -2.44 57.73
CA PRO A 33 -28.43 -1.37 57.57
C PRO A 33 -28.75 -1.19 56.08
N PRO A 34 -29.95 -0.73 55.72
CA PRO A 34 -30.29 -0.42 54.33
C PRO A 34 -29.22 0.52 53.79
N ILE A 35 -28.54 0.08 52.74
CA ILE A 35 -27.68 0.95 51.95
C ILE A 35 -28.68 1.91 51.28
N GLU A 36 -28.74 3.16 51.74
CA GLU A 36 -29.25 4.23 50.90
C GLU A 36 -28.29 4.29 49.72
N GLU A 37 -28.70 3.70 48.59
CA GLU A 37 -28.08 3.93 47.30
C GLU A 37 -28.29 5.41 47.00
N GLU A 38 -27.37 6.26 47.48
CA GLU A 38 -27.05 7.48 46.75
C GLU A 38 -26.55 6.99 45.40
N GLU A 39 -27.47 6.92 44.44
CA GLU A 39 -27.15 6.91 43.02
C GLU A 39 -26.33 8.19 42.80
N GLU A 40 -25.01 8.10 42.97
CA GLU A 40 -24.09 9.00 42.30
C GLU A 40 -24.38 8.76 40.82
N GLU A 41 -25.23 9.63 40.26
CA GLU A 41 -25.42 9.80 38.84
C GLU A 41 -24.05 10.19 38.30
N ILE A 42 -23.25 9.18 37.95
CA ILE A 42 -22.07 9.36 37.13
C ILE A 42 -22.65 9.85 35.81
N GLU A 43 -22.65 11.17 35.61
CA GLU A 43 -22.69 11.73 34.28
C GLU A 43 -21.45 11.15 33.59
N GLU A 44 -21.64 10.03 32.90
CA GLU A 44 -20.78 9.63 31.81
C GLU A 44 -20.89 10.79 30.82
N GLU A 45 -19.99 11.76 30.95
CA GLU A 45 -19.63 12.63 29.83
C GLU A 45 -19.14 11.66 28.76
N GLU A 46 -20.06 11.20 27.91
CA GLU A 46 -19.76 10.72 26.58
C GLU A 46 -19.06 11.91 25.92
N ASP A 47 -17.73 11.97 26.08
CA ASP A 47 -16.86 12.67 25.16
C ASP A 47 -17.15 12.03 23.80
N GLU A 48 -18.16 12.54 23.11
CA GLU A 48 -18.28 12.44 21.66
C GLU A 48 -17.01 13.12 21.14
N GLU A 49 -15.90 12.37 21.10
CA GLU A 49 -14.78 12.71 20.24
C GLU A 49 -15.38 12.76 18.83
N GLU A 50 -15.74 13.96 18.38
CA GLU A 50 -16.06 14.23 16.99
C GLU A 50 -14.83 13.73 16.21
N GLU A 51 -14.93 12.54 15.63
CA GLU A 51 -13.93 12.03 14.70
C GLU A 51 -13.89 13.02 13.55
N GLU A 52 -12.97 14.00 13.61
CA GLU A 52 -12.74 14.93 12.52
C GLU A 52 -12.38 14.08 11.30
N GLU A 53 -13.32 13.96 10.36
CA GLU A 53 -13.10 13.23 9.11
C GLU A 53 -11.79 13.75 8.47
N GLU A 54 -10.76 12.89 8.38
CA GLU A 54 -9.43 13.30 7.91
C GLU A 54 -9.52 13.75 6.44
N VAL A 55 -9.65 15.07 6.21
CA VAL A 55 -9.73 15.62 4.86
C VAL A 55 -8.35 15.59 4.20
N ILE A 56 -8.17 14.69 3.23
CA ILE A 56 -6.92 14.59 2.48
C ILE A 56 -6.96 15.56 1.30
N LYS A 57 -6.07 16.54 1.32
CA LYS A 57 -5.84 17.45 0.18
C LYS A 57 -4.95 16.78 -0.86
N VAL A 58 -5.46 16.63 -2.08
CA VAL A 58 -4.75 16.00 -3.19
C VAL A 58 -4.67 16.97 -4.37
N GLU A 59 -3.46 17.24 -4.83
CA GLU A 59 -3.24 17.98 -6.06
C GLU A 59 -3.07 17.00 -7.24
N LYS A 60 -3.72 17.31 -8.36
CA LYS A 60 -3.65 16.53 -9.59
C LYS A 60 -3.30 17.41 -10.78
N VAL A 61 -2.63 16.81 -11.76
CA VAL A 61 -2.37 17.43 -13.06
C VAL A 61 -2.95 16.60 -14.18
N ASN A 62 -3.13 17.23 -15.34
CA ASN A 62 -3.53 16.56 -16.58
C ASN A 62 -2.67 15.30 -16.80
N PRO A 63 -3.28 14.09 -16.81
CA PRO A 63 -2.49 12.87 -16.79
C PRO A 63 -1.66 12.70 -18.06
N ILE A 64 -0.41 12.27 -17.87
CA ILE A 64 0.46 11.82 -18.94
C ILE A 64 0.77 10.35 -18.71
N THR A 65 0.57 9.54 -19.74
CA THR A 65 0.91 8.13 -19.70
C THR A 65 2.25 7.86 -20.39
N VAL A 66 3.02 6.92 -19.87
CA VAL A 66 4.31 6.52 -20.45
C VAL A 66 4.33 5.01 -20.62
N VAL A 67 4.59 4.56 -21.86
CA VAL A 67 4.79 3.14 -22.14
C VAL A 67 6.19 2.74 -21.73
N ILE A 68 6.33 1.92 -20.70
CA ILE A 68 7.62 1.55 -20.12
C ILE A 68 7.99 0.11 -20.47
N ASN A 69 9.25 -0.07 -20.84
CA ASN A 69 9.86 -1.34 -21.20
C ASN A 69 9.96 -2.24 -19.96
N ASN A 70 9.46 -3.47 -20.05
CA ASN A 70 9.63 -4.48 -19.01
C ASN A 70 10.45 -5.70 -19.44
N HIS A 71 11.19 -5.59 -20.57
CA HIS A 71 12.19 -6.58 -20.95
C HIS A 71 13.26 -6.74 -19.86
N SER A 72 13.83 -7.94 -19.70
CA SER A 72 14.87 -8.23 -18.70
C SER A 72 16.03 -7.22 -18.75
N SER A 73 16.63 -7.04 -19.93
CA SER A 73 17.70 -6.05 -20.20
C SER A 73 17.32 -4.58 -20.06
N ALA A 74 16.03 -4.26 -19.84
CA ALA A 74 15.57 -2.89 -19.56
C ALA A 74 15.48 -2.59 -18.06
N ARG A 75 15.62 -3.62 -17.21
CA ARG A 75 15.48 -3.48 -15.75
C ARG A 75 16.82 -3.04 -15.11
N PRO A 76 16.78 -2.38 -13.94
CA PRO A 76 15.61 -1.72 -13.35
C PRO A 76 15.10 -0.58 -14.24
N GLN A 77 13.78 -0.34 -14.16
CA GLN A 77 13.13 0.85 -14.70
C GLN A 77 13.36 2.06 -13.79
N SER A 78 13.20 3.25 -14.35
CA SER A 78 13.23 4.52 -13.64
C SER A 78 11.83 5.13 -13.61
N GLY A 79 11.49 5.77 -12.49
CA GLY A 79 10.30 6.62 -12.39
C GLY A 79 8.99 5.89 -12.11
N LEU A 80 8.99 4.56 -11.94
CA LEU A 80 7.75 3.81 -11.67
C LEU A 80 7.16 4.16 -10.30
N GLN A 81 7.99 4.49 -9.33
CA GLN A 81 7.58 4.79 -7.96
C GLN A 81 6.81 6.10 -7.82
N GLN A 82 6.94 7.01 -8.78
CA GLN A 82 6.19 8.26 -8.83
C GLN A 82 4.88 8.15 -9.63
N ALA A 83 4.65 7.02 -10.30
CA ALA A 83 3.42 6.82 -11.05
C ALA A 83 2.25 6.58 -10.08
N SER A 84 1.13 7.26 -10.31
CA SER A 84 -0.08 7.04 -9.48
C SER A 84 -0.75 5.72 -9.79
N ARG A 85 -0.60 5.23 -11.02
CA ARG A 85 -1.12 3.93 -11.49
C ARG A 85 -0.13 3.31 -12.45
N ILE A 86 0.01 1.98 -12.37
CA ILE A 86 0.81 1.19 -13.30
C ILE A 86 -0.06 0.03 -13.78
N TYR A 87 -0.24 -0.05 -15.10
CA TYR A 87 -0.91 -1.19 -15.73
C TYR A 87 0.13 -2.07 -16.40
N GLU A 88 0.13 -3.37 -16.11
CA GLU A 88 0.96 -4.36 -16.81
C GLU A 88 0.13 -5.09 -17.86
N PHE A 89 0.62 -5.15 -19.08
CA PHE A 89 -0.03 -5.88 -20.16
C PHE A 89 0.95 -6.84 -20.83
N LEU A 90 0.45 -8.03 -21.16
CA LEU A 90 1.15 -8.95 -22.06
C LEU A 90 1.33 -8.30 -23.44
N VAL A 91 2.51 -8.46 -24.02
CA VAL A 91 2.86 -8.04 -25.38
C VAL A 91 3.43 -9.22 -26.17
N GLU A 92 3.77 -9.00 -27.44
CA GLU A 92 4.27 -10.09 -28.29
C GLU A 92 5.56 -10.70 -27.72
N GLY A 93 5.72 -12.01 -27.91
CA GLY A 93 6.91 -12.74 -27.47
C GLY A 93 6.92 -13.12 -25.99
N GLY A 94 5.76 -13.15 -25.32
CA GLY A 94 5.64 -13.64 -23.94
C GLY A 94 6.18 -12.68 -22.88
N MET A 95 6.43 -11.43 -23.25
CA MET A 95 6.89 -10.37 -22.36
C MET A 95 5.73 -9.46 -21.98
N THR A 96 5.91 -8.60 -20.98
CA THR A 96 4.96 -7.54 -20.66
C THR A 96 5.54 -6.15 -20.93
N ARG A 97 4.67 -5.14 -20.93
CA ARG A 97 5.02 -3.72 -20.84
C ARG A 97 4.13 -3.05 -19.81
N PHE A 98 4.65 -1.97 -19.25
CA PHE A 98 3.87 -1.13 -18.36
C PHE A 98 3.29 0.07 -19.11
N LEU A 99 2.10 0.50 -18.71
CA LEU A 99 1.61 1.86 -18.90
C LEU A 99 1.61 2.53 -17.52
N ALA A 100 2.52 3.46 -17.29
CA ALA A 100 2.57 4.25 -16.06
C ALA A 100 1.82 5.57 -16.27
N VAL A 101 0.98 5.94 -15.31
CA VAL A 101 0.21 7.19 -15.31
C VAL A 101 0.86 8.17 -14.33
N TYR A 102 1.18 9.36 -14.83
CA TYR A 102 1.71 10.48 -14.05
C TYR A 102 0.68 11.59 -14.06
N ASP A 103 -0.01 11.76 -12.93
CA ASP A 103 -1.07 12.77 -12.72
C ASP A 103 -0.89 13.51 -11.40
N THR A 104 0.26 13.37 -10.74
CA THR A 104 0.61 14.08 -9.49
C THR A 104 1.63 15.18 -9.83
N PRO A 105 1.41 16.43 -9.42
CA PRO A 105 2.39 17.48 -9.61
C PRO A 105 3.68 17.14 -8.87
N SER A 106 4.81 17.52 -9.45
CA SER A 106 6.12 17.32 -8.85
C SER A 106 7.02 18.52 -9.13
N ASN A 107 7.74 18.95 -8.10
CA ASN A 107 8.72 20.03 -8.16
C ASN A 107 10.15 19.52 -8.32
N GLU A 108 10.35 18.20 -8.31
CA GLU A 108 11.65 17.55 -8.47
C GLU A 108 11.68 16.78 -9.78
N ASP A 109 12.71 17.00 -10.60
CA ASP A 109 12.87 16.22 -11.84
C ASP A 109 13.30 14.79 -11.51
N TYR A 110 12.72 13.83 -12.23
CA TYR A 110 13.10 12.44 -12.15
C TYR A 110 12.98 11.76 -13.51
N THR A 111 13.88 10.82 -13.75
CA THR A 111 13.94 10.06 -15.00
C THR A 111 12.86 8.97 -15.03
N ILE A 112 12.21 8.83 -16.19
CA ILE A 112 11.15 7.87 -16.47
C ILE A 112 11.54 7.01 -17.68
N GLY A 113 11.50 5.69 -17.52
CA GLY A 113 11.73 4.76 -18.63
C GLY A 113 12.37 3.42 -18.23
N PRO A 114 12.89 2.64 -19.21
CA PRO A 114 12.99 2.99 -20.62
C PRO A 114 11.63 3.06 -21.33
N VAL A 115 11.41 4.07 -22.18
CA VAL A 115 10.21 4.24 -23.01
C VAL A 115 10.19 3.21 -24.14
N ARG A 116 9.05 2.57 -24.39
CA ARG A 116 8.92 1.51 -25.42
C ARG A 116 7.67 1.64 -26.28
N SER A 117 7.55 0.76 -27.27
CA SER A 117 6.52 0.84 -28.30
C SER A 117 5.12 0.64 -27.75
N LEU A 118 4.20 1.49 -28.22
CA LEU A 118 2.80 1.42 -27.91
C LEU A 118 2.14 0.20 -28.59
N ARG A 119 1.10 -0.32 -27.94
CA ARG A 119 0.22 -1.37 -28.45
C ARG A 119 -1.23 -0.92 -28.36
N PRO A 120 -2.16 -1.49 -29.15
CA PRO A 120 -3.53 -0.99 -29.22
C PRO A 120 -4.21 -0.89 -27.85
N TYR A 121 -4.12 -1.93 -27.03
CA TYR A 121 -4.70 -1.95 -25.67
C TYR A 121 -4.06 -0.96 -24.70
N LEU A 122 -2.73 -0.74 -24.81
CA LEU A 122 -2.06 0.33 -24.08
C LEU A 122 -2.57 1.71 -24.52
N GLY A 123 -2.87 1.87 -25.82
CA GLY A 123 -3.46 3.10 -26.37
C GLY A 123 -4.88 3.35 -25.90
N VAL A 124 -5.72 2.31 -25.86
CA VAL A 124 -7.07 2.39 -25.27
C VAL A 124 -6.97 2.80 -23.81
N LYS A 125 -6.11 2.15 -23.04
CA LYS A 125 -5.91 2.51 -21.62
C LYS A 125 -5.38 3.93 -21.47
N ALA A 126 -4.47 4.40 -22.33
CA ALA A 126 -4.02 5.79 -22.32
C ALA A 126 -5.15 6.79 -22.60
N ALA A 127 -6.07 6.46 -23.51
CA ALA A 127 -7.24 7.30 -23.81
C ALA A 127 -8.17 7.46 -22.59
N GLU A 128 -8.31 6.43 -21.75
CA GLU A 128 -9.04 6.52 -20.48
C GLU A 128 -8.39 7.50 -19.48
N HIS A 129 -7.09 7.79 -19.62
CA HIS A 129 -6.33 8.73 -18.79
C HIS A 129 -5.97 10.01 -19.57
N GLY A 130 -6.90 10.56 -20.35
CA GLY A 130 -6.72 11.85 -21.03
C GLY A 130 -5.97 11.79 -22.37
N GLY A 131 -5.47 10.62 -22.79
CA GLY A 131 -5.00 10.39 -24.15
C GLY A 131 -3.62 10.97 -24.49
N ILE A 132 -2.87 11.52 -23.53
CA ILE A 132 -1.49 11.95 -23.72
C ILE A 132 -0.56 10.77 -23.42
N VAL A 133 0.27 10.38 -24.38
CA VAL A 133 1.09 9.16 -24.27
C VAL A 133 2.50 9.31 -24.84
N ALA A 134 3.51 9.05 -24.02
CA ALA A 134 4.90 8.92 -24.45
C ALA A 134 5.24 7.47 -24.81
N HIS A 135 5.77 7.26 -26.01
CA HIS A 135 6.15 5.92 -26.49
C HIS A 135 7.27 5.95 -27.54
N SER A 136 7.84 4.78 -27.82
CA SER A 136 8.90 4.58 -28.82
C SER A 136 8.36 3.83 -30.04
N GLY A 137 7.52 4.50 -30.84
CA GLY A 137 6.92 3.97 -32.05
C GLY A 137 5.89 2.85 -31.84
N TYR A 138 5.42 2.26 -32.94
CA TYR A 138 4.46 1.16 -33.00
C TYR A 138 4.42 0.56 -34.42
N SER A 139 3.71 -0.54 -34.63
CA SER A 139 3.54 -1.13 -35.97
C SER A 139 2.52 -0.35 -36.82
N HIS A 140 2.52 -0.53 -38.14
CA HIS A 140 1.50 0.05 -39.02
C HIS A 140 0.08 -0.41 -38.61
N ARG A 141 -0.09 -1.69 -38.29
CA ARG A 141 -1.36 -2.22 -37.77
C ARG A 141 -1.80 -1.50 -36.49
N THR A 142 -0.88 -1.28 -35.54
CA THR A 142 -1.18 -0.54 -34.32
C THR A 142 -1.65 0.87 -34.64
N ARG A 143 -0.97 1.57 -35.58
CA ARG A 143 -1.37 2.92 -36.01
C ARG A 143 -2.83 2.98 -36.45
N GLU A 144 -3.24 2.06 -37.32
CA GLU A 144 -4.63 2.01 -37.82
C GLU A 144 -5.63 1.75 -36.70
N MET A 145 -5.29 0.89 -35.73
CA MET A 145 -6.17 0.55 -34.61
C MET A 145 -6.34 1.70 -33.62
N ILE A 146 -5.30 2.52 -33.40
CA ILE A 146 -5.35 3.62 -32.42
C ILE A 146 -5.76 4.98 -33.02
N ARG A 147 -5.87 5.07 -34.35
CA ARG A 147 -6.16 6.34 -35.05
C ARG A 147 -7.43 7.03 -34.56
N GLY A 148 -8.46 6.26 -34.21
CA GLY A 148 -9.73 6.78 -33.71
C GLY A 148 -9.73 7.20 -32.23
N LEU A 149 -8.64 6.96 -31.49
CA LEU A 149 -8.57 7.23 -30.05
C LEU A 149 -8.20 8.69 -29.71
N GLY A 150 -7.83 9.51 -30.70
CA GLY A 150 -7.47 10.91 -30.47
C GLY A 150 -6.21 11.11 -29.61
N LEU A 151 -5.29 10.16 -29.61
CA LEU A 151 -4.09 10.21 -28.76
C LEU A 151 -3.14 11.35 -29.15
N LYS A 152 -2.67 12.08 -28.15
CA LYS A 152 -1.57 13.04 -28.26
C LYS A 152 -0.24 12.33 -27.98
N GLU A 153 0.50 12.02 -29.05
CA GLU A 153 1.72 11.20 -28.97
C GLU A 153 2.99 12.03 -28.67
N ILE A 154 3.69 11.72 -27.58
CA ILE A 154 5.00 12.28 -27.24
C ILE A 154 6.09 11.33 -27.77
N VAL A 155 6.59 11.61 -28.98
CA VAL A 155 7.62 10.79 -29.68
C VAL A 155 8.86 11.58 -30.09
N SER A 156 8.83 12.90 -29.93
CA SER A 156 9.90 13.81 -30.37
C SER A 156 11.15 13.73 -29.46
N SER A 157 12.33 13.91 -30.05
CA SER A 157 13.61 14.02 -29.35
C SER A 157 13.71 15.25 -28.43
N LYS A 158 12.78 16.21 -28.53
CA LYS A 158 12.66 17.31 -27.57
C LYS A 158 12.32 16.79 -26.16
N TYR A 159 11.46 15.77 -26.10
CA TYR A 159 10.89 15.21 -24.87
C TYR A 159 11.45 13.85 -24.49
N LEU A 160 12.15 13.19 -25.42
CA LEU A 160 12.77 11.87 -25.23
C LEU A 160 14.26 11.93 -25.54
N TRP A 161 15.10 11.22 -24.79
CA TRP A 161 16.54 11.09 -25.09
C TRP A 161 17.02 9.64 -25.00
N ARG A 162 18.18 9.37 -25.59
CA ARG A 162 18.85 8.06 -25.45
C ARG A 162 19.96 8.15 -24.41
N ASP A 163 19.91 7.28 -23.42
CA ASP A 163 21.00 7.07 -22.46
C ASP A 163 22.09 6.21 -23.11
N SER A 164 23.31 6.74 -23.20
CA SER A 164 24.46 6.03 -23.78
C SER A 164 25.02 4.93 -22.89
N SER A 165 24.68 4.91 -21.59
CA SER A 165 25.08 3.86 -20.66
C SER A 165 24.37 2.52 -20.92
N ARG A 166 23.27 2.54 -21.68
CA ARG A 166 22.47 1.36 -22.03
C ARG A 166 22.39 1.13 -23.54
N ARG A 167 22.29 -0.13 -23.93
CA ARG A 167 22.17 -0.52 -25.34
C ARG A 167 20.73 -0.35 -25.84
N ALA A 168 20.58 0.15 -27.07
CA ALA A 168 19.31 0.11 -27.76
C ALA A 168 18.80 -1.36 -27.90
N PRO A 169 17.48 -1.61 -27.84
CA PRO A 169 16.39 -0.65 -27.73
C PRO A 169 15.95 -0.33 -26.28
N HIS A 170 16.79 -0.59 -25.27
CA HIS A 170 16.45 -0.46 -23.84
C HIS A 170 16.94 0.85 -23.21
N ASN A 171 17.14 1.89 -24.02
CA ASN A 171 17.85 3.08 -23.60
C ASN A 171 17.15 4.41 -23.94
N LEU A 172 15.90 4.39 -24.37
CA LEU A 172 15.14 5.63 -24.59
C LEU A 172 14.45 6.03 -23.29
N TYR A 173 14.56 7.29 -22.87
CA TYR A 173 14.04 7.80 -21.61
C TYR A 173 13.34 9.14 -21.79
N THR A 174 12.55 9.52 -20.79
CA THR A 174 11.97 10.86 -20.60
C THR A 174 12.13 11.27 -19.13
N SER A 175 11.69 12.48 -18.76
CA SER A 175 11.71 12.95 -17.38
C SER A 175 10.43 13.72 -17.10
N ILE A 176 10.05 13.84 -15.83
CA ILE A 176 8.83 14.55 -15.48
C ILE A 176 8.89 16.02 -15.96
N ASP A 177 10.06 16.67 -15.89
CA ASP A 177 10.24 18.01 -16.43
C ASP A 177 9.98 18.07 -17.93
N LYS A 178 10.47 17.09 -18.69
CA LYS A 178 10.20 17.03 -20.14
C LYS A 178 8.72 16.83 -20.43
N LEU A 179 8.03 16.03 -19.63
CA LEU A 179 6.59 15.79 -19.78
C LEU A 179 5.77 17.05 -19.40
N HIS A 180 6.12 17.75 -18.32
CA HIS A 180 5.50 19.03 -17.98
C HIS A 180 5.78 20.10 -19.04
N ASN A 181 7.00 20.15 -19.60
CA ASN A 181 7.36 21.02 -20.73
C ASN A 181 6.61 20.68 -22.03
N TYR A 182 6.08 19.46 -22.17
CA TYR A 182 5.19 19.12 -23.29
C TYR A 182 3.82 19.75 -23.12
N LEU A 183 3.28 19.74 -21.90
CA LEU A 183 2.01 20.39 -21.57
C LEU A 183 2.12 21.91 -21.68
N GLY A 184 3.21 22.50 -21.18
CA GLY A 184 3.35 23.96 -21.17
C GLY A 184 2.19 24.62 -20.44
N ASP A 185 1.49 25.54 -21.11
CA ASP A 185 0.31 26.24 -20.56
C ASP A 185 -0.89 25.30 -20.35
N ASP A 186 -0.91 24.11 -20.98
CA ASP A 186 -1.94 23.08 -20.73
C ASP A 186 -1.70 22.36 -19.40
N LEU A 187 -0.62 22.63 -18.65
CA LEU A 187 -0.42 22.04 -17.32
C LEU A 187 -1.38 22.70 -16.32
N GLN A 188 -2.48 22.02 -16.03
CA GLN A 188 -3.46 22.47 -15.05
C GLN A 188 -3.27 21.71 -13.74
N VAL A 189 -3.26 22.42 -12.61
CA VAL A 189 -3.25 21.83 -11.28
C VAL A 189 -4.66 21.95 -10.70
N GLU A 190 -5.31 20.81 -10.52
CA GLU A 190 -6.58 20.70 -9.80
C GLU A 190 -6.30 20.34 -8.34
N LYS A 191 -6.93 21.07 -7.41
CA LYS A 191 -6.85 20.79 -5.98
C LYS A 191 -8.15 20.16 -5.55
N ASN A 192 -8.09 18.94 -5.05
CA ASN A 192 -9.24 18.18 -4.59
C ASN A 192 -9.11 17.91 -3.09
N GLU A 193 -10.23 17.92 -2.40
CA GLU A 193 -10.35 17.47 -1.02
C GLU A 193 -11.09 16.14 -1.04
N ILE A 194 -10.46 15.10 -0.51
CA ILE A 194 -11.01 13.75 -0.47
C ILE A 194 -11.24 13.40 0.98
N ILE A 195 -12.49 13.05 1.30
CA ILE A 195 -12.85 12.39 2.54
C ILE A 195 -12.68 10.89 2.31
N PRO A 196 -11.73 10.21 2.98
CA PRO A 196 -11.52 8.79 2.83
C PRO A 196 -12.77 8.03 3.24
N GLN A 197 -13.43 7.36 2.29
CA GLN A 197 -14.43 6.37 2.65
C GLN A 197 -13.73 5.15 3.23
N GLU A 198 -14.12 4.74 4.43
CA GLU A 198 -13.82 3.41 4.91
C GLU A 198 -14.43 2.38 3.96
N LEU A 199 -13.59 1.72 3.16
CA LEU A 199 -14.03 0.48 2.55
C LEU A 199 -14.01 -0.58 3.63
N ALA A 200 -15.19 -1.15 3.92
CA ALA A 200 -15.30 -2.40 4.67
C ALA A 200 -14.61 -3.53 3.89
N LEU A 201 -13.29 -3.63 4.05
CA LEU A 201 -12.46 -4.65 3.41
C LEU A 201 -12.63 -5.95 4.20
N SER A 202 -13.53 -6.82 3.75
CA SER A 202 -13.61 -8.20 4.24
C SER A 202 -12.63 -9.08 3.46
N GLY A 203 -11.82 -9.88 4.14
CA GLY A 203 -10.94 -10.85 3.49
C GLY A 203 -9.96 -11.50 4.45
N GLU A 204 -9.38 -12.62 4.03
CA GLU A 204 -8.31 -13.26 4.78
C GLU A 204 -6.96 -12.64 4.45
N ARG A 205 -6.02 -12.72 5.42
CA ARG A 205 -4.65 -12.24 5.25
C ARG A 205 -3.90 -13.08 4.20
N GLY A 206 -3.79 -12.57 2.98
CA GLY A 206 -2.89 -13.10 1.94
C GLY A 206 -1.42 -12.76 2.23
N GLN A 207 -0.51 -13.68 1.88
CA GLN A 207 0.95 -13.48 1.99
C GLN A 207 1.57 -13.09 0.64
N SER A 208 1.14 -13.74 -0.44
CA SER A 208 1.57 -13.41 -1.79
C SER A 208 0.50 -13.68 -2.85
N ILE A 209 0.64 -13.02 -4.00
CA ILE A 209 -0.13 -13.29 -5.21
C ILE A 209 0.87 -13.51 -6.34
N ARG A 210 0.69 -14.61 -7.09
CA ARG A 210 1.50 -14.92 -8.28
C ARG A 210 0.62 -14.89 -9.52
N VAL A 211 1.05 -14.11 -10.51
CA VAL A 211 0.41 -13.99 -11.82
C VAL A 211 1.35 -14.58 -12.87
N GLU A 212 0.92 -15.67 -13.52
CA GLU A 212 1.69 -16.32 -14.57
C GLU A 212 1.24 -15.84 -15.95
N TYR A 213 2.15 -15.21 -16.69
CA TYR A 213 1.90 -14.68 -18.03
C TYR A 213 2.31 -15.66 -19.13
N SER A 214 3.37 -16.43 -18.90
CA SER A 214 3.88 -17.47 -19.79
C SER A 214 4.78 -18.43 -19.02
N ASN A 215 5.18 -19.53 -19.65
CA ASN A 215 6.12 -20.50 -19.08
C ASN A 215 7.45 -19.87 -18.60
N SER A 216 7.81 -18.69 -19.12
CA SER A 216 9.06 -17.99 -18.78
C SER A 216 8.85 -16.70 -17.98
N MET A 217 7.60 -16.34 -17.64
CA MET A 217 7.29 -15.08 -16.99
C MET A 217 6.15 -15.21 -15.99
N ALA A 218 6.49 -15.09 -14.72
CA ALA A 218 5.56 -14.88 -13.64
C ALA A 218 5.95 -13.61 -12.86
N VAL A 219 4.94 -12.99 -12.27
CA VAL A 219 5.10 -11.88 -11.33
C VAL A 219 4.59 -12.37 -9.99
N GLU A 220 5.43 -12.29 -8.97
CA GLU A 220 5.04 -12.61 -7.61
C GLU A 220 5.13 -11.36 -6.75
N MET A 221 4.05 -11.10 -6.04
CA MET A 221 3.91 -9.97 -5.15
C MET A 221 3.78 -10.50 -3.75
N ILE A 222 4.73 -10.15 -2.88
CA ILE A 222 4.69 -10.47 -1.46
C ILE A 222 4.25 -9.19 -0.74
N ARG A 223 3.43 -9.33 0.28
CA ARG A 223 2.79 -8.23 1.03
C ARG A 223 3.76 -7.10 1.47
N ASP A 224 5.06 -7.40 1.57
CA ASP A 224 6.11 -6.43 1.95
C ASP A 224 7.23 -6.27 0.89
N PHE A 225 7.16 -6.97 -0.26
CA PHE A 225 8.23 -6.98 -1.27
C PHE A 225 7.77 -7.51 -2.65
N TYR A 226 8.24 -6.90 -3.75
CA TYR A 226 8.06 -7.45 -5.10
C TYR A 226 9.25 -8.33 -5.49
N GLN A 227 9.08 -9.66 -5.62
CA GLN A 227 10.11 -10.58 -6.14
C GLN A 227 9.69 -11.18 -7.48
N ARG A 228 10.51 -11.04 -8.52
CA ARG A 228 10.32 -11.81 -9.76
C ARG A 228 11.22 -13.03 -9.75
N HIS A 229 10.60 -14.22 -9.71
CA HIS A 229 11.26 -15.50 -9.96
C HIS A 229 11.21 -15.81 -11.46
N GLN A 230 12.32 -15.63 -12.18
CA GLN A 230 12.61 -16.47 -13.35
C GLN A 230 13.28 -17.75 -12.83
N ALA A 231 13.18 -18.85 -13.57
CA ALA A 231 13.91 -20.08 -13.27
C ALA A 231 15.40 -19.76 -13.03
N GLU A 232 15.79 -19.79 -11.75
CA GLU A 232 17.11 -19.54 -11.16
C GLU A 232 17.94 -18.35 -11.70
N LEU A 233 17.86 -17.20 -11.02
CA LEU A 233 19.02 -16.57 -10.35
C LEU A 233 18.55 -15.35 -9.53
N ILE A 234 18.97 -15.34 -8.27
CA ILE A 234 18.75 -14.28 -7.27
C ILE A 234 19.70 -13.12 -7.58
N GLU A 235 19.19 -11.89 -7.63
CA GLU A 235 19.97 -10.72 -7.23
C GLU A 235 19.03 -9.62 -6.69
N SER A 236 19.30 -9.27 -5.44
CA SER A 236 18.60 -8.34 -4.57
C SER A 236 18.55 -6.91 -5.11
N PHE A 237 17.39 -6.27 -5.07
CA PHE A 237 17.28 -4.81 -5.22
C PHE A 237 17.68 -4.10 -3.92
N PRO A 238 18.54 -3.06 -3.97
CA PRO A 238 18.84 -2.24 -2.79
C PRO A 238 17.68 -1.30 -2.45
N THR A 239 17.55 -1.10 -1.15
CA THR A 239 16.70 -0.19 -0.37
C THR A 239 16.18 1.05 -1.10
N GLY A 240 14.84 1.14 -1.20
CA GLY A 240 14.13 2.35 -1.62
C GLY A 240 12.63 2.14 -1.91
N ALA A 241 12.19 0.92 -2.17
CA ALA A 241 10.80 0.60 -2.53
C ALA A 241 9.95 0.13 -1.34
N LYS A 242 9.87 0.93 -0.26
CA LYS A 242 9.07 0.53 0.92
C LYS A 242 7.57 0.82 0.82
N ASP A 243 7.10 1.63 -0.14
CA ASP A 243 5.68 2.00 -0.22
C ASP A 243 5.12 1.96 -1.65
N LEU A 244 5.14 0.78 -2.27
CA LEU A 244 4.52 0.57 -3.58
C LEU A 244 3.54 -0.59 -3.51
N LEU A 245 2.30 -0.25 -3.15
CA LEU A 245 1.03 -0.75 -3.68
C LEU A 245 -0.04 -0.64 -2.59
N ARG A 246 -0.77 0.46 -2.56
CA ARG A 246 -1.95 0.55 -1.68
C ARG A 246 -3.09 -0.34 -2.16
N LYS A 247 -3.20 -0.66 -3.47
CA LYS A 247 -4.20 -1.57 -4.06
C LYS A 247 -3.70 -2.18 -5.39
N MET A 248 -3.90 -3.48 -5.61
CA MET A 248 -3.69 -4.18 -6.89
C MET A 248 -5.03 -4.69 -7.41
N PHE A 249 -5.30 -4.49 -8.70
CA PHE A 249 -6.46 -5.04 -9.39
C PHE A 249 -5.97 -5.94 -10.53
N ILE A 250 -6.45 -7.18 -10.56
CA ILE A 250 -6.22 -8.12 -11.65
C ILE A 250 -7.53 -8.19 -12.44
N GLN A 251 -7.46 -7.88 -13.73
CA GLN A 251 -8.59 -7.93 -14.66
C GLN A 251 -8.31 -8.93 -15.79
#